data_AF-A0A367KE31-F1
#
_entry.id   AF-A0A367KE31-F1
#
_cell.length_a   1.000
_cell.length_b   1.000
_cell.length_c   1.000
_cell.angle_alpha   90.00
_cell.angle_beta   90.00
_cell.angle_gamma   90.00
#
_symmetry.space_group_name_H-M   'P 1'
#
loop_
_entity.id
_entity.type
_entity.pdbx_description
1 polymer ?
#
loop_
_entity_poly.entity_id
_entity_poly.type
_entity_poly.pdbx_seq_one_letter_code
_entity_poly.pdbx_strand_id
1 'polypeptide(L)'
;MKSRKACEMYTKQFLNKKYNVVVDRCNFDRAQRKTWIDIARHYNIPIDCIVLTADKQECGSRIQTRQDHPTGVTGQEGIVVLNRFVKNYHPPTPERAEGFSRILYLDPSPDPICTTERIDEIFERLEACPLLIERTAYRIEKPTTVVDSEGWLTIVRPENKE
;
A
#
# COMPACT_ATOMS: atom_id res chain seq x y z
N MET A 1 -15.54 0.79 0.22
CA MET A 1 -15.20 1.88 1.17
C MET A 1 -15.23 3.21 0.42
N LYS A 2 -15.99 4.24 0.86
CA LYS A 2 -16.28 5.42 -0.01
C LYS A 2 -15.49 6.70 0.31
N SER A 3 -14.78 6.81 1.43
CA SER A 3 -14.10 8.07 1.83
C SER A 3 -12.68 7.85 2.37
N ARG A 4 -11.84 8.90 2.30
CA ARG A 4 -10.48 8.89 2.88
C ARG A 4 -10.53 8.61 4.38
N LYS A 5 -11.43 9.29 5.10
CA LYS A 5 -11.60 9.13 6.55
C LYS A 5 -11.93 7.68 6.93
N ALA A 6 -12.79 7.02 6.16
CA ALA A 6 -13.08 5.60 6.39
C ALA A 6 -11.83 4.73 6.19
N CYS A 7 -11.04 5.01 5.14
CA CYS A 7 -9.77 4.32 4.89
C CYS A 7 -8.77 4.51 6.04
N GLU A 8 -8.57 5.74 6.50
CA GLU A 8 -7.73 6.03 7.67
C GLU A 8 -8.20 5.27 8.93
N MET A 9 -9.51 5.23 9.17
CA MET A 9 -10.10 4.50 10.30
C MET A 9 -9.82 2.99 10.21
N TYR A 10 -10.09 2.36 9.06
CA TYR A 10 -9.86 0.93 8.87
C TYR A 10 -8.38 0.58 8.93
N THR A 11 -7.50 1.40 8.33
CA THR A 11 -6.04 1.22 8.45
C THR A 11 -5.64 1.16 9.92
N LYS A 12 -6.04 2.15 10.73
CA LYS A 12 -5.75 2.16 12.18
C LYS A 12 -6.34 0.95 12.90
N GLN A 13 -7.57 0.57 12.57
CA GLN A 13 -8.24 -0.59 13.16
C GLN A 13 -7.48 -1.89 12.92
N PHE A 14 -6.99 -2.14 11.70
CA PHE A 14 -6.24 -3.35 11.37
C PHE A 14 -4.81 -3.32 11.89
N LEU A 15 -4.16 -2.14 11.92
CA LEU A 15 -2.86 -1.97 12.57
C LEU A 15 -2.92 -2.23 14.08
N ASN A 16 -3.99 -1.79 14.77
CA ASN A 16 -4.23 -2.12 16.19
C ASN A 16 -4.32 -3.63 16.44
N LYS A 17 -4.80 -4.40 15.44
CA LYS A 17 -4.84 -5.86 15.46
C LYS A 17 -3.54 -6.53 15.00
N LYS A 18 -2.49 -5.75 14.73
CA LYS A 18 -1.17 -6.20 14.28
C LYS A 18 -1.17 -6.89 12.91
N TYR A 19 -2.12 -6.55 12.03
CA TYR A 19 -2.10 -6.98 10.64
C TYR A 19 -1.24 -6.07 9.77
N ASN A 20 -0.71 -6.63 8.68
CA ASN A 20 -0.20 -5.86 7.56
C ASN A 20 -1.38 -5.23 6.80
N VAL A 21 -1.20 -4.00 6.31
CA VAL A 21 -2.26 -3.25 5.62
C VAL A 21 -1.75 -2.73 4.28
N VAL A 22 -2.49 -3.04 3.21
CA VAL A 22 -2.32 -2.43 1.89
C VAL A 22 -3.33 -1.30 1.73
N VAL A 23 -2.85 -0.11 1.37
CA VAL A 23 -3.71 1.06 1.13
C VAL A 23 -3.85 1.31 -0.38
N ASP A 24 -4.91 0.78 -0.95
CA ASP A 24 -5.26 0.98 -2.37
C ASP A 24 -6.08 2.26 -2.57
N ARG A 25 -5.36 3.34 -2.82
CA ARG A 25 -5.87 4.70 -3.10
C ARG A 25 -4.99 5.30 -4.20
N CYS A 26 -5.53 6.27 -4.95
CA CYS A 26 -4.75 6.89 -6.05
C CYS A 26 -3.41 7.50 -5.61
N ASN A 27 -3.32 8.06 -4.38
CA ASN A 27 -2.07 8.50 -3.74
C ASN A 27 -1.11 9.30 -4.65
N PHE A 28 -1.68 10.10 -5.55
CA PHE A 28 -0.98 10.67 -6.70
C PHE A 28 -0.02 11.81 -6.35
N ASP A 29 -0.12 12.40 -5.15
CA ASP A 29 0.77 13.44 -4.69
C ASP A 29 1.30 13.18 -3.28
N ARG A 30 2.30 14.00 -2.89
CA ARG A 30 2.93 13.94 -1.56
C ARG A 30 1.95 14.21 -0.43
N ALA A 31 0.97 15.09 -0.63
CA ALA A 31 0.02 15.46 0.42
C ALA A 31 -0.92 14.30 0.77
N GLN A 32 -1.37 13.54 -0.24
CA GLN A 32 -2.14 12.31 -0.03
C GLN A 32 -1.28 11.26 0.67
N ARG A 33 -0.04 11.03 0.21
CA ARG A 33 0.87 10.01 0.79
C ARG A 33 1.28 10.31 2.22
N LYS A 34 1.50 11.60 2.57
CA LYS A 34 1.85 12.03 3.93
C LYS A 34 0.89 11.48 4.99
N THR A 35 -0.40 11.39 4.67
CA THR A 35 -1.42 10.85 5.59
C THR A 35 -1.06 9.44 6.08
N TRP A 36 -0.62 8.58 5.17
CA TRP A 36 -0.30 7.18 5.46
C TRP A 36 1.05 7.04 6.15
N ILE A 37 2.02 7.86 5.75
CA ILE A 37 3.35 7.92 6.38
C ILE A 37 3.24 8.39 7.83
N ASP A 38 2.41 9.40 8.11
CA ASP A 38 2.17 9.87 9.47
C ASP A 38 1.50 8.79 10.33
N ILE A 39 0.59 8.00 9.75
CA ILE A 39 0.00 6.82 10.44
C ILE A 39 1.08 5.79 10.73
N ALA A 40 1.90 5.40 9.76
CA ALA A 40 2.98 4.44 9.97
C ALA A 40 3.96 4.90 11.06
N ARG A 41 4.33 6.19 11.07
CA ARG A 41 5.15 6.80 12.12
C ARG A 41 4.48 6.73 13.49
N HIS A 42 3.19 7.04 13.58
CA HIS A 42 2.45 6.96 14.85
C HIS A 42 2.45 5.54 15.44
N TYR A 43 2.36 4.52 14.59
CA TYR A 43 2.41 3.12 14.98
C TYR A 43 3.84 2.57 15.13
N ASN A 44 4.87 3.38 14.82
CA ASN A 44 6.27 2.96 14.78
C ASN A 44 6.49 1.70 13.93
N ILE A 45 5.99 1.72 12.70
CA ILE A 45 6.14 0.62 11.73
C ILE A 45 6.77 1.12 10.41
N PRO A 46 7.46 0.26 9.65
CA PRO A 46 7.90 0.59 8.31
C PRO A 46 6.71 0.77 7.36
N ILE A 47 6.91 1.54 6.30
CA ILE A 47 5.95 1.72 5.23
C ILE A 47 6.66 1.66 3.89
N ASP A 48 6.24 0.74 3.03
CA ASP A 48 6.77 0.58 1.68
C ASP A 48 5.81 1.18 0.64
N CYS A 49 6.34 1.51 -0.54
CA CYS A 49 5.56 2.06 -1.65
C CYS A 49 5.73 1.22 -2.92
N ILE A 50 4.61 0.84 -3.53
CA ILE A 50 4.59 0.26 -4.88
C ILE A 50 4.01 1.33 -5.82
N VAL A 51 4.83 1.76 -6.79
CA VAL A 51 4.46 2.70 -7.84
C VAL A 51 4.05 1.90 -9.07
N LEU A 52 2.78 1.94 -9.44
CA LEU A 52 2.31 1.37 -10.70
C LEU A 52 2.71 2.32 -11.84
N THR A 53 3.58 1.87 -12.74
CA THR A 53 4.19 2.71 -13.78
C THR A 53 3.41 2.73 -15.10
N ALA A 54 2.18 2.19 -15.12
CA ALA A 54 1.29 2.26 -16.26
C ALA A 54 1.15 3.71 -16.75
N ASP A 55 1.48 3.95 -18.01
CA ASP A 55 1.42 5.29 -18.57
C ASP A 55 -0.03 5.74 -18.83
N LYS A 56 -0.17 7.00 -19.23
CA LYS A 56 -1.47 7.60 -19.53
C LYS A 56 -2.19 6.88 -20.68
N GLN A 57 -1.46 6.43 -21.69
CA GLN A 57 -2.05 5.79 -22.86
C GLN A 57 -2.62 4.42 -22.47
N GLU A 58 -1.82 3.59 -21.79
CA GLU A 58 -2.20 2.29 -21.25
C GLU A 58 -3.44 2.42 -20.33
N CYS A 59 -3.41 3.36 -19.38
CA CYS A 59 -4.54 3.63 -18.51
C CYS A 59 -5.80 4.08 -19.28
N GLY A 60 -5.62 4.91 -20.31
CA GLY A 60 -6.70 5.39 -21.16
C GLY A 60 -7.38 4.26 -21.92
N SER A 61 -6.59 3.40 -22.59
CA SER A 61 -7.08 2.21 -23.29
C SER A 61 -7.88 1.30 -22.36
N ARG A 62 -7.35 1.05 -21.15
CA ARG A 62 -8.04 0.24 -20.12
C ARG A 62 -9.34 0.87 -19.65
N ILE A 63 -9.41 2.20 -19.49
CA ILE A 63 -10.64 2.90 -19.09
C ILE A 63 -11.72 2.81 -20.16
N GLN A 64 -11.34 2.88 -21.45
CA GLN A 64 -12.29 2.83 -22.56
C GLN A 64 -12.99 1.47 -22.66
N THR A 65 -12.28 0.39 -22.37
CA THR A 65 -12.85 -0.98 -22.43
C THR A 65 -13.43 -1.45 -21.10
N ARG A 66 -13.20 -0.71 -20.01
CA ARG A 66 -13.68 -1.08 -18.68
C ARG A 66 -15.20 -1.02 -18.59
N GLN A 67 -15.77 -2.10 -18.07
CA GLN A 67 -17.18 -2.18 -17.70
C GLN A 67 -17.32 -2.19 -16.18
N ASP A 68 -18.48 -1.76 -15.67
CA ASP A 68 -18.91 -1.91 -14.28
C ASP A 68 -17.95 -1.37 -13.19
N HIS A 69 -17.21 -0.28 -13.48
CA HIS A 69 -16.36 0.33 -12.45
C HIS A 69 -17.22 0.89 -11.29
N PRO A 70 -16.96 0.53 -10.01
CA PRO A 70 -17.82 0.88 -8.87
C PRO A 70 -18.08 2.38 -8.66
N THR A 71 -17.26 3.24 -9.26
CA THR A 71 -17.37 4.71 -9.18
C THR A 71 -17.56 5.38 -10.55
N GLY A 72 -17.96 4.64 -11.58
CA GLY A 72 -18.26 5.19 -12.91
C GLY A 72 -17.04 5.69 -13.71
N VAL A 73 -15.84 5.17 -13.44
CA VAL A 73 -14.63 5.53 -14.19
C VAL A 73 -14.54 4.64 -15.43
N THR A 74 -15.41 4.93 -16.39
CA THR A 74 -15.54 4.24 -17.68
C THR A 74 -15.70 5.25 -18.81
N GLY A 75 -15.36 4.84 -20.04
CA GLY A 75 -15.56 5.66 -21.23
C GLY A 75 -14.94 7.07 -21.13
N GLN A 76 -15.61 8.05 -21.73
CA GLN A 76 -15.07 9.42 -21.84
C GLN A 76 -14.97 10.13 -20.48
N GLU A 77 -15.90 9.91 -19.56
CA GLU A 77 -15.87 10.48 -18.22
C GLU A 77 -14.65 9.98 -17.44
N GLY A 78 -14.33 8.68 -17.56
CA GLY A 78 -13.12 8.11 -16.98
C GLY A 78 -11.85 8.73 -17.53
N ILE A 79 -11.80 9.09 -18.82
CA ILE A 79 -10.64 9.79 -19.42
C ILE A 79 -10.46 11.19 -18.83
N VAL A 80 -11.54 11.92 -18.56
CA VAL A 80 -11.47 13.22 -17.88
C VAL A 80 -10.90 13.08 -16.47
N VAL A 81 -11.29 12.03 -15.76
CA VAL A 81 -10.75 11.70 -14.44
C VAL A 81 -9.25 11.36 -14.53
N LEU A 82 -8.85 10.51 -15.48
CA LEU A 82 -7.45 10.17 -15.72
C LEU A 82 -6.60 11.42 -15.98
N ASN A 83 -7.04 12.30 -16.88
CA ASN A 83 -6.33 13.54 -17.22
C ASN A 83 -6.07 14.41 -15.97
N ARG A 84 -7.04 14.47 -15.05
CA ARG A 84 -6.90 15.19 -13.78
C ARG A 84 -5.86 14.55 -12.88
N PHE A 85 -5.85 13.22 -12.75
CA PHE A 85 -4.86 12.53 -11.93
C PHE A 85 -3.45 12.67 -12.49
N VAL A 86 -3.27 12.48 -13.79
CA VAL A 86 -1.97 12.65 -14.46
C VAL A 86 -1.44 14.07 -14.27
N LYS A 87 -2.29 15.09 -14.43
CA LYS A 87 -1.88 16.49 -14.22
C LYS A 87 -1.37 16.77 -12.81
N ASN A 88 -1.94 16.12 -11.79
CA ASN A 88 -1.56 16.34 -10.40
C ASN A 88 -0.54 15.33 -9.88
N TYR A 89 -0.09 14.40 -10.73
CA TYR A 89 0.77 13.31 -10.31
C TYR A 89 2.19 13.82 -9.99
N HIS A 90 2.62 13.57 -8.76
CA HIS A 90 3.97 13.80 -8.28
C HIS A 90 4.50 12.45 -7.79
N PRO A 91 5.36 11.76 -8.56
CA PRO A 91 5.83 10.43 -8.19
C PRO A 91 6.67 10.48 -6.90
N PRO A 92 6.59 9.45 -6.03
CA PRO A 92 7.58 9.30 -4.98
C PRO A 92 8.93 8.93 -5.59
N THR A 93 10.02 9.48 -5.04
CA THR A 93 11.39 9.16 -5.48
C THR A 93 12.30 8.94 -4.28
N PRO A 94 13.34 8.09 -4.41
CA PRO A 94 14.33 7.88 -3.36
C PRO A 94 15.00 9.17 -2.85
N GLU A 95 15.25 10.12 -3.76
CA GLU A 95 15.97 11.37 -3.47
C GLU A 95 15.12 12.36 -2.66
N ARG A 96 13.80 12.26 -2.78
CA ARG A 96 12.84 13.14 -2.09
C ARG A 96 12.20 12.40 -0.95
N ALA A 97 13.01 11.90 -0.02
CA ALA A 97 12.61 11.07 1.10
C ALA A 97 11.29 11.56 1.76
N GLU A 98 10.19 10.87 1.47
CA GLU A 98 8.88 11.15 2.07
C GLU A 98 8.72 10.45 3.42
N GLY A 99 9.49 9.37 3.64
CA GLY A 99 9.39 8.49 4.82
C GLY A 99 9.12 7.02 4.49
N PHE A 100 9.26 6.61 3.23
CA PHE A 100 9.15 5.21 2.82
C PHE A 100 10.41 4.42 3.18
N SER A 101 10.24 3.16 3.58
CA SER A 101 11.31 2.19 3.79
C SER A 101 11.86 1.70 2.46
N ARG A 102 10.98 1.37 1.51
CA ARG A 102 11.33 0.97 0.14
C ARG A 102 10.37 1.55 -0.88
N ILE A 103 10.83 1.64 -2.12
CA ILE A 103 10.01 2.01 -3.28
C ILE A 103 10.27 0.99 -4.39
N LEU A 104 9.21 0.29 -4.82
CA LEU A 104 9.20 -0.58 -5.99
C LEU A 104 8.47 0.12 -7.13
N TYR A 105 9.11 0.24 -8.28
CA TYR A 105 8.46 0.64 -9.52
C TYR A 105 8.01 -0.62 -10.26
N LEU A 106 6.70 -0.79 -10.41
CA LEU A 106 6.07 -1.97 -10.96
C LEU A 106 5.43 -1.68 -12.32
N ASP A 107 6.04 -2.23 -13.36
CA ASP A 107 5.53 -2.17 -14.72
C ASP A 107 4.21 -2.92 -14.89
N PRO A 108 3.35 -2.47 -15.82
CA PRO A 108 2.10 -3.15 -16.11
C PRO A 108 2.33 -4.63 -16.39
N SER A 109 1.53 -5.48 -15.75
CA SER A 109 1.52 -6.90 -16.08
C SER A 109 1.11 -7.09 -17.55
N PRO A 110 1.79 -7.97 -18.31
CA PRO A 110 1.32 -8.38 -19.63
C PRO A 110 0.05 -9.24 -19.54
N ASP A 111 -0.17 -9.90 -18.40
CA ASP A 111 -1.36 -10.71 -18.13
C ASP A 111 -2.39 -9.89 -17.31
N PRO A 112 -3.66 -9.81 -17.74
CA PRO A 112 -4.72 -9.16 -16.96
C PRO A 112 -5.08 -9.90 -15.65
N ILE A 113 -4.74 -11.18 -15.53
CA ILE A 113 -5.01 -11.99 -14.33
C ILE A 113 -3.84 -11.88 -13.37
N CYS A 114 -4.14 -11.49 -12.13
CA CYS A 114 -3.17 -11.49 -11.05
C CYS A 114 -3.28 -12.80 -10.28
N THR A 115 -2.27 -13.67 -10.38
CA THR A 115 -2.19 -14.94 -9.65
C THR A 115 -1.49 -14.76 -8.31
N THR A 116 -1.64 -15.73 -7.40
CA THR A 116 -0.93 -15.73 -6.11
C THR A 116 0.58 -15.71 -6.30
N GLU A 117 1.09 -16.51 -7.25
CA GLU A 117 2.52 -16.58 -7.56
C GLU A 117 3.06 -15.23 -8.03
N ARG A 118 2.25 -14.50 -8.82
CA ARG A 118 2.60 -13.15 -9.26
C ARG A 118 2.62 -12.17 -8.10
N ILE A 119 1.70 -12.29 -7.16
CA ILE A 119 1.67 -11.47 -5.95
C ILE A 119 2.92 -11.73 -5.11
N ASP A 120 3.27 -12.99 -4.90
CA ASP A 120 4.47 -13.39 -4.16
C ASP A 120 5.73 -12.83 -4.81
N GLU A 121 5.88 -12.96 -6.13
CA GLU A 121 7.00 -12.38 -6.88
C GLU A 121 7.10 -10.84 -6.70
N ILE A 122 5.97 -10.14 -6.69
CA ILE A 122 5.95 -8.69 -6.47
C ILE A 122 6.45 -8.35 -5.06
N PHE A 123 6.05 -9.12 -4.04
CA PHE A 123 6.52 -8.90 -2.67
C PHE A 123 7.98 -9.27 -2.48
N GLU A 124 8.47 -10.33 -3.13
CA GLU A 124 9.90 -10.66 -3.16
C GLU A 124 10.73 -9.52 -3.77
N ARG A 125 10.27 -8.99 -4.91
CA ARG A 125 10.91 -7.82 -5.55
C ARG A 125 10.90 -6.59 -4.65
N LEU A 126 9.81 -6.36 -3.92
CA LEU A 126 9.71 -5.26 -2.97
C LEU A 126 10.73 -5.42 -1.83
N GLU A 127 10.85 -6.60 -1.23
CA GLU A 127 11.81 -6.85 -0.16
C GLU A 127 13.26 -6.73 -0.62
N ALA A 128 13.52 -7.05 -1.89
CA ALA A 128 14.83 -6.89 -2.53
C ALA A 128 15.18 -5.42 -2.86
N CYS A 129 14.22 -4.48 -2.80
CA CYS A 129 14.53 -3.07 -3.00
C CYS A 129 15.45 -2.53 -1.88
N PRO A 130 16.36 -1.59 -2.21
CA PRO A 130 17.20 -0.93 -1.22
C PRO A 130 16.38 -0.25 -0.12
N LEU A 131 16.85 -0.35 1.12
CA LEU A 131 16.30 0.42 2.23
C LEU A 131 16.71 1.89 2.09
N LEU A 132 15.71 2.77 2.04
CA LEU A 132 15.90 4.22 1.94
C LEU A 132 16.12 4.89 3.29
N ILE A 133 15.74 4.20 4.37
CA ILE A 133 15.92 4.62 5.76
C ILE A 133 16.49 3.44 6.56
N GLU A 134 17.50 3.67 7.38
CA GLU A 134 18.06 2.64 8.26
C GLU A 134 17.00 2.20 9.28
N ARG A 135 16.87 0.88 9.49
CA ARG A 135 15.88 0.22 10.36
C ARG A 135 16.03 0.53 11.86
N THR A 136 16.86 1.48 12.24
CA THR A 136 17.23 1.79 13.64
C THR A 136 16.05 2.23 14.53
N ALA A 137 14.87 2.56 13.97
CA ALA A 137 13.71 3.00 14.75
C ALA A 137 12.55 1.98 14.90
N TYR A 138 12.53 0.87 14.17
CA TYR A 138 11.31 0.04 14.06
C TYR A 138 11.54 -1.42 14.49
N ARG A 139 11.89 -1.66 15.75
CA ARG A 139 11.74 -3.00 16.35
C ARG A 139 10.26 -3.26 16.61
N ILE A 140 9.59 -3.92 15.66
CA ILE A 140 8.37 -4.67 15.97
C ILE A 140 8.86 -5.91 16.71
N GLU A 141 8.64 -5.98 18.03
CA GLU A 141 8.84 -7.22 18.76
C GLU A 141 7.95 -8.29 18.12
N LYS A 142 8.56 -9.42 17.73
CA LYS A 142 7.78 -10.56 17.22
C LYS A 142 6.77 -10.93 18.31
N PRO A 143 5.47 -11.08 17.98
CA PRO A 143 4.48 -11.51 18.96
C PRO A 143 4.95 -12.83 19.59
N THR A 144 4.98 -12.89 20.92
CA THR A 144 5.26 -14.13 21.63
C THR A 144 4.13 -15.11 21.34
N THR A 145 4.43 -16.26 20.76
CA THR A 145 3.46 -17.32 20.51
C THR A 145 3.68 -18.48 21.44
N VAL A 146 2.60 -19.07 21.95
CA VAL A 146 2.60 -20.34 22.68
C VAL A 146 1.81 -21.36 21.88
N VAL A 147 2.29 -22.60 21.86
CA VAL A 147 1.59 -23.75 21.29
C VAL A 147 0.88 -24.45 22.44
N ASP A 148 -0.44 -24.61 22.35
CA ASP A 148 -1.20 -25.33 23.36
C ASP A 148 -1.04 -26.86 23.24
N SER A 149 -1.62 -27.60 24.17
CA SER A 149 -1.57 -29.06 24.20
C SER A 149 -2.25 -29.73 23.00
N GLU A 150 -3.04 -28.98 22.23
CA GLU A 150 -3.71 -29.45 21.01
C GLU A 150 -2.98 -29.01 19.73
N GLY A 151 -1.83 -28.32 19.86
CA GLY A 151 -0.98 -27.91 18.73
C GLY A 151 -1.35 -26.57 18.11
N TRP A 152 -2.26 -25.79 18.70
CA TRP A 152 -2.65 -24.49 18.15
C TRP A 152 -1.72 -23.36 18.61
N LEU A 153 -1.33 -22.52 17.66
CA LEU A 153 -0.52 -21.32 17.89
C LEU A 153 -1.39 -20.17 18.41
N THR A 154 -1.17 -19.77 19.66
CA THR A 154 -1.82 -18.62 20.30
C THR A 154 -0.85 -17.46 20.47
N ILE A 155 -1.25 -16.27 20.03
CA ILE A 155 -0.49 -15.02 20.24
C ILE A 155 -0.73 -14.52 21.67
N VAL A 156 0.33 -14.50 22.48
CA VAL A 156 0.32 -13.94 23.84
C VAL A 156 0.45 -12.43 23.75
N ARG A 157 -0.53 -11.71 24.29
CA ARG A 157 -0.42 -10.26 24.47
C ARG A 157 0.32 -10.00 25.79
N PRO A 158 1.34 -9.12 25.81
CA PRO A 158 1.95 -8.74 27.07
C PRO A 158 0.91 -8.06 27.96
N GLU A 159 0.79 -8.51 29.20
CA GLU A 159 -0.05 -7.87 30.20
C GLU A 159 0.47 -6.46 30.47
N ASN A 160 -0.41 -5.46 30.36
CA ASN A 160 -0.09 -4.12 30.81
C ASN A 160 0.12 -4.20 32.33
N LYS A 161 1.36 -4.05 32.79
CA LYS A 161 1.62 -3.75 34.20
C LYS A 161 1.11 -2.34 34.45
N GLU A 162 0.09 -2.23 35.30
CA GLU A 162 -0.38 -0.97 35.90
C GLU A 162 0.75 -0.23 36.63
#